data_AF-A0A3Q2GAA2-F1
#
_entry.id   AF-A0A3Q2GAA2-F1
#
_cell.length_a   1.000
_cell.length_b   1.000
_cell.length_c   1.000
_cell.angle_alpha   90.00
_cell.angle_beta   90.00
_cell.angle_gamma   90.00
#
_symmetry.space_group_name_H-M   'P 1'
#
loop_
_entity.id
_entity.type
_entity.pdbx_description
1 polymer ?
#
loop_
_entity_poly.entity_id
_entity_poly.type
_entity_poly.pdbx_seq_one_letter_code
_entity_poly.pdbx_strand_id
1 'polypeptide(L)'
;AGKVIRHLSLFLFGRPFLDSEEHAGFLYVRSTLQSLQGLPLPNQPYLFGLLVHRAEVPWAKAFPLRLMLRLGAEYRYPCPLYSVRLRKPLFGEIGHTIMRLLVDFRNYRYSLPLIPGLTVDLEAQKTLINIAINKSNEHVLAIGASFNEAADSHLICVQTDDGQYQTQAISIHNQPRKTGSCFFIFSSALKASSGCLAKSSIVEGLMVQVTVETMAEIRRSLREMKDYTVTCGRLDQPESRELVCLQWVEERVISPIDGKSMESINSTKMFQKSEHKENGKIIRWTEQVFFLVGGHNPKRGVTDSAEQSRLTERIARAFCLALCPHLKLLKEDGMAKLGLRVTFNSH
;
A
#
# COMPACT_ATOMS: atom_id res chain seq x y z
N ALA A 1 6.03 -15.45 -19.87
CA ALA A 1 7.04 -14.53 -19.32
C ALA A 1 6.55 -13.89 -18.00
N GLY A 2 7.12 -14.33 -16.87
CA GLY A 2 7.58 -13.51 -15.72
C GLY A 2 6.70 -12.57 -14.89
N LYS A 3 5.42 -12.28 -15.21
CA LYS A 3 4.64 -11.31 -14.40
C LYS A 3 4.13 -11.94 -13.10
N VAL A 4 4.79 -11.64 -11.98
CA VAL A 4 4.34 -12.06 -10.65
C VAL A 4 3.12 -11.24 -10.25
N ILE A 5 2.02 -11.93 -9.96
CA ILE A 5 0.78 -11.33 -9.48
C ILE A 5 0.94 -10.99 -8.00
N ARG A 6 0.56 -9.77 -7.61
CA ARG A 6 0.64 -9.26 -6.25
C ARG A 6 -0.76 -8.82 -5.77
N HIS A 7 -0.86 -8.47 -4.49
CA HIS A 7 -2.05 -7.81 -3.96
C HIS A 7 -2.39 -6.56 -4.79
N LEU A 8 -3.68 -6.35 -5.07
CA LEU A 8 -4.25 -5.31 -5.93
C LEU A 8 -3.75 -5.31 -7.38
N SER A 9 -3.23 -6.44 -7.87
CA SER A 9 -2.86 -6.60 -9.28
C SER A 9 -4.08 -6.98 -10.13
N LEU A 10 -4.15 -6.42 -11.33
CA LEU A 10 -5.16 -6.75 -12.34
C LEU A 10 -4.57 -7.72 -13.38
N PHE A 11 -5.34 -8.76 -13.71
CA PHE A 11 -5.13 -9.64 -14.86
C PHE A 11 -6.33 -9.56 -15.78
N LEU A 12 -6.10 -9.30 -17.08
CA LEU A 12 -7.17 -9.16 -18.07
C LEU A 12 -7.24 -10.40 -18.95
N PHE A 13 -8.46 -10.80 -19.31
CA PHE A 13 -8.70 -11.86 -20.27
C PHE A 13 -8.55 -11.32 -21.70
N GLY A 14 -7.97 -12.13 -22.58
CA GLY A 14 -7.87 -11.81 -24.02
C GLY A 14 -9.07 -12.28 -24.84
N ARG A 15 -10.00 -13.02 -24.24
CA ARG A 15 -11.19 -13.60 -24.88
C ARG A 15 -12.35 -13.58 -23.86
N PRO A 16 -13.60 -13.73 -24.32
CA PRO A 16 -14.74 -13.93 -23.41
C PRO A 16 -14.45 -15.04 -22.39
N PHE A 17 -14.90 -14.84 -21.16
CA PHE A 17 -14.61 -15.75 -20.05
C PHE A 17 -15.89 -15.98 -19.23
N LEU A 18 -16.13 -17.22 -18.80
CA LEU A 18 -17.35 -17.60 -18.08
C LEU A 18 -18.64 -17.15 -18.80
N ASP A 19 -18.71 -17.42 -20.11
CA ASP A 19 -19.88 -17.18 -20.97
C ASP A 19 -20.38 -15.73 -21.02
N SER A 20 -19.49 -14.76 -20.77
CA SER A 20 -19.79 -13.34 -20.91
C SER A 20 -18.63 -12.58 -21.52
N GLU A 21 -18.94 -11.64 -22.40
CA GLU A 21 -17.97 -10.67 -22.89
C GLU A 21 -17.70 -9.57 -21.86
N GLU A 22 -18.63 -9.34 -20.92
CA GLU A 22 -18.51 -8.29 -19.90
C GLU A 22 -17.51 -8.66 -18.81
N HIS A 23 -17.15 -9.93 -18.67
CA HIS A 23 -16.09 -10.36 -17.77
C HIS A 23 -14.73 -10.02 -18.37
N ALA A 24 -14.05 -9.04 -17.77
CA ALA A 24 -12.81 -8.50 -18.32
C ALA A 24 -11.55 -9.05 -17.66
N GLY A 25 -11.63 -9.53 -16.41
CA GLY A 25 -10.44 -10.00 -15.71
C GLY A 25 -10.63 -10.35 -14.24
N PHE A 26 -9.49 -10.54 -13.56
CA PHE A 26 -9.40 -10.74 -12.12
C PHE A 26 -8.59 -9.63 -11.45
N LEU A 27 -9.13 -9.09 -10.36
CA LEU A 27 -8.39 -8.30 -9.37
C LEU A 27 -7.95 -9.23 -8.24
N TYR A 28 -6.65 -9.31 -7.98
CA TYR A 28 -6.12 -10.19 -6.95
C TYR A 28 -6.00 -9.50 -5.61
N VAL A 29 -6.61 -10.08 -4.57
CA VAL A 29 -6.62 -9.54 -3.22
C VAL A 29 -6.03 -10.53 -2.22
N ARG A 30 -5.53 -10.01 -1.10
CA ARG A 30 -5.09 -10.80 0.04
C ARG A 30 -6.22 -10.72 1.07
N SER A 31 -6.54 -11.84 1.70
CA SER A 31 -7.45 -11.84 2.84
C SER A 31 -6.80 -11.11 4.01
N THR A 32 -7.57 -10.26 4.68
CA THR A 32 -7.17 -9.54 5.88
C THR A 32 -8.13 -9.86 7.01
N LEU A 33 -9.34 -9.32 6.96
CA LEU A 33 -10.35 -9.39 8.03
C LEU A 33 -11.50 -10.37 7.73
N GLN A 34 -11.56 -10.91 6.51
CA GLN A 34 -12.61 -11.84 6.10
C GLN A 34 -12.43 -13.22 6.73
N SER A 35 -13.54 -13.91 6.98
CA SER A 35 -13.50 -15.31 7.47
C SER A 35 -12.96 -16.24 6.39
N LEU A 36 -12.03 -17.11 6.80
CA LEU A 36 -11.46 -18.19 6.00
C LEU A 36 -11.94 -19.58 6.46
N GLN A 37 -12.89 -19.62 7.39
CA GLN A 37 -13.33 -20.85 8.04
C GLN A 37 -13.95 -21.82 7.01
N GLY A 38 -13.48 -23.07 7.03
CA GLY A 38 -14.00 -24.14 6.17
C GLY A 38 -13.49 -24.13 4.73
N LEU A 39 -12.55 -23.25 4.37
CA LEU A 39 -11.96 -23.24 3.03
C LEU A 39 -10.70 -24.12 2.94
N PRO A 40 -10.60 -25.03 1.95
CA PRO A 40 -9.37 -25.77 1.69
C PRO A 40 -8.35 -24.86 1.00
N LEU A 41 -7.54 -24.16 1.80
CA LEU A 41 -6.59 -23.16 1.31
C LEU A 41 -5.24 -23.79 0.94
N PRO A 42 -4.59 -23.31 -0.15
CA PRO A 42 -3.25 -23.74 -0.50
C PRO A 42 -2.20 -23.16 0.47
N ASN A 43 -1.00 -23.73 0.45
CA ASN A 43 0.12 -23.21 1.24
C ASN A 43 0.48 -21.78 0.84
N GLN A 44 0.67 -20.90 1.82
CA GLN A 44 1.01 -19.50 1.58
C GLN A 44 2.35 -19.34 0.83
N PRO A 45 2.50 -18.27 0.02
CA PRO A 45 1.53 -17.18 -0.23
C PRO A 45 0.48 -17.51 -1.30
N TYR A 46 -0.78 -17.13 -1.05
CA TYR A 46 -1.89 -17.22 -2.01
C TYR A 46 -2.66 -15.90 -2.12
N LEU A 47 -3.46 -15.77 -3.17
CA LEU A 47 -4.29 -14.60 -3.46
C LEU A 47 -5.68 -15.06 -3.93
N PHE A 48 -6.71 -14.27 -3.62
CA PHE A 48 -8.06 -14.46 -4.13
C PHE A 48 -8.25 -13.63 -5.40
N GLY A 49 -8.77 -14.24 -6.47
CA GLY A 49 -9.15 -13.53 -7.68
C GLY A 49 -10.61 -13.08 -7.63
N LEU A 50 -10.85 -11.77 -7.70
CA LEU A 50 -12.18 -11.19 -7.77
C LEU A 50 -12.51 -10.81 -9.21
N LEU A 51 -13.63 -11.30 -9.72
CA LEU A 51 -14.07 -11.06 -11.10
C LEU A 51 -14.41 -9.58 -11.32
N VAL A 52 -13.77 -8.97 -12.32
CA VAL A 52 -13.90 -7.57 -12.70
C VAL A 52 -14.66 -7.46 -14.02
N HIS A 53 -15.64 -6.55 -14.06
CA HIS A 53 -16.39 -6.28 -15.29
C HIS A 53 -15.66 -5.27 -16.17
N ARG A 54 -15.95 -5.27 -17.47
CA ARG A 54 -15.30 -4.42 -18.47
C ARG A 54 -15.40 -2.93 -18.12
N ALA A 55 -16.55 -2.48 -17.65
CA ALA A 55 -16.77 -1.11 -17.19
C ALA A 55 -15.90 -0.71 -15.96
N GLU A 56 -15.44 -1.68 -15.17
CA GLU A 56 -14.65 -1.45 -13.95
C GLU A 56 -13.13 -1.47 -14.21
N VAL A 57 -12.70 -1.92 -15.40
CA VAL A 57 -11.29 -2.02 -15.78
C VAL A 57 -10.52 -0.71 -15.60
N PRO A 58 -11.07 0.48 -15.95
CA PRO A 58 -10.35 1.73 -15.74
C PRO A 58 -9.98 1.96 -14.28
N TRP A 59 -10.89 1.65 -13.36
CA TRP A 59 -10.64 1.75 -11.92
C TRP A 59 -9.70 0.66 -11.41
N ALA A 60 -9.84 -0.57 -11.89
CA ALA A 60 -8.92 -1.64 -11.52
C ALA A 60 -7.47 -1.36 -11.97
N LYS A 61 -7.28 -0.64 -13.07
CA LYS A 61 -5.97 -0.26 -13.59
C LYS A 61 -5.41 1.00 -12.93
N ALA A 62 -6.24 2.01 -12.73
CA ALA A 62 -5.85 3.29 -12.16
C ALA A 62 -5.68 3.23 -10.64
N PHE A 63 -6.68 2.67 -9.95
CA PHE A 63 -6.81 2.76 -8.50
C PHE A 63 -7.55 1.54 -7.92
N PRO A 64 -6.89 0.36 -7.91
CA PRO A 64 -7.53 -0.92 -7.58
C PRO A 64 -8.09 -1.00 -6.15
N LEU A 65 -7.51 -0.25 -5.20
CA LEU A 65 -7.99 -0.20 -3.81
C LEU A 65 -9.44 0.32 -3.74
N ARG A 66 -9.80 1.30 -4.57
CA ARG A 66 -11.16 1.86 -4.63
C ARG A 66 -12.17 0.84 -5.13
N LEU A 67 -11.81 0.06 -6.15
CA LEU A 67 -12.67 -1.03 -6.63
C LEU A 67 -12.82 -2.13 -5.57
N MET A 68 -11.72 -2.50 -4.90
CA MET A 68 -11.74 -3.48 -3.81
C MET A 68 -12.72 -3.07 -2.69
N LEU A 69 -12.63 -1.85 -2.19
CA LEU A 69 -13.50 -1.37 -1.12
C LEU A 69 -14.94 -1.17 -1.60
N ARG A 70 -15.16 -0.76 -2.85
CA ARG A 70 -16.51 -0.66 -3.42
C ARG A 70 -17.19 -2.03 -3.53
N LEU A 71 -16.44 -3.09 -3.87
CA LEU A 71 -16.94 -4.48 -3.78
C LEU A 71 -17.24 -4.87 -2.33
N GLY A 72 -16.44 -4.40 -1.37
CA GLY A 72 -16.69 -4.63 0.05
C GLY A 72 -17.97 -3.98 0.56
N ALA A 73 -18.28 -2.79 0.06
CA ALA A 73 -19.53 -2.09 0.35
C ALA A 73 -20.77 -2.83 -0.14
N GLU A 74 -20.66 -3.50 -1.29
CA GLU A 74 -21.79 -4.23 -1.89
C GLU A 74 -22.05 -5.57 -1.18
N TYR A 75 -20.99 -6.26 -0.77
CA TYR A 75 -21.08 -7.65 -0.33
C TYR A 75 -20.60 -7.86 1.11
N ARG A 76 -19.34 -7.53 1.39
CA ARG A 76 -18.73 -7.71 2.72
C ARG A 76 -17.43 -6.95 2.87
N TYR A 77 -17.31 -6.20 3.96
CA TYR A 77 -16.08 -5.49 4.33
C TYR A 77 -14.90 -6.46 4.60
N PRO A 78 -13.66 -6.11 4.22
CA PRO A 78 -13.27 -4.97 3.36
C PRO A 78 -13.44 -5.26 1.87
N CYS A 79 -13.55 -6.54 1.48
CA CYS A 79 -13.95 -7.01 0.16
C CYS A 79 -14.43 -8.46 0.24
N PRO A 80 -15.30 -8.93 -0.69
CA PRO A 80 -15.66 -10.34 -0.77
C PRO A 80 -14.45 -11.20 -1.15
N LEU A 81 -14.46 -12.47 -0.73
CA LEU A 81 -13.46 -13.49 -1.17
C LEU A 81 -14.00 -14.44 -2.24
N TYR A 82 -15.19 -14.14 -2.78
CA TYR A 82 -15.86 -14.90 -3.82
C TYR A 82 -16.20 -13.98 -5.00
N SER A 83 -16.39 -14.58 -6.17
CA SER A 83 -16.78 -13.88 -7.39
C SER A 83 -18.24 -14.17 -7.73
N VAL A 84 -18.99 -13.13 -8.10
CA VAL A 84 -20.37 -13.24 -8.59
C VAL A 84 -20.37 -12.93 -10.08
N ARG A 85 -20.85 -13.89 -10.89
CA ARG A 85 -21.02 -13.72 -12.34
C ARG A 85 -22.24 -12.85 -12.63
N LEU A 86 -22.22 -12.14 -13.76
CA LEU A 86 -23.38 -11.38 -14.29
C LEU A 86 -23.97 -10.36 -13.30
N ARG A 87 -23.16 -9.81 -12.39
CA ARG A 87 -23.60 -8.72 -11.50
C ARG A 87 -23.59 -7.38 -12.23
N LYS A 88 -24.35 -6.41 -11.72
CA LYS A 88 -24.27 -5.03 -12.18
C LYS A 88 -22.84 -4.49 -11.94
N PRO A 89 -22.21 -3.82 -12.92
CA PRO A 89 -20.94 -3.12 -12.70
C PRO A 89 -21.10 -2.03 -11.63
N LEU A 90 -20.12 -1.92 -10.72
CA LEU A 90 -20.16 -0.93 -9.64
C LEU A 90 -19.65 0.45 -10.08
N PHE A 91 -18.92 0.47 -11.20
CA PHE A 91 -18.51 1.68 -11.89
C PHE A 91 -18.88 1.54 -13.37
N GLY A 92 -19.36 2.65 -13.94
CA GLY A 92 -19.65 2.79 -15.35
C GLY A 92 -18.60 3.67 -16.03
N GLU A 93 -19.07 4.49 -16.97
CA GLU A 93 -18.22 5.51 -17.58
C GLU A 93 -17.68 6.49 -16.53
N ILE A 94 -16.48 7.01 -16.78
CA ILE A 94 -15.82 7.89 -15.83
C ILE A 94 -16.49 9.25 -15.89
N GLY A 95 -17.24 9.62 -14.85
CA GLY A 95 -17.90 10.92 -14.72
C GLY A 95 -16.94 12.01 -14.20
N HIS A 96 -17.50 13.01 -13.51
CA HIS A 96 -16.75 14.09 -12.86
C HIS A 96 -16.17 13.63 -11.50
N THR A 97 -15.03 12.93 -11.53
CA THR A 97 -14.28 12.54 -10.32
C THR A 97 -13.04 13.40 -10.13
N ILE A 98 -12.66 13.65 -8.88
CA ILE A 98 -11.37 14.29 -8.54
C ILE A 98 -10.18 13.52 -9.13
N MET A 99 -10.32 12.21 -9.31
CA MET A 99 -9.28 11.34 -9.88
C MET A 99 -8.91 11.71 -11.31
N ARG A 100 -9.75 12.46 -12.06
CA ARG A 100 -9.38 12.97 -13.39
C ARG A 100 -8.20 13.95 -13.34
N LEU A 101 -7.96 14.61 -12.20
CA LEU A 101 -6.81 15.48 -12.01
C LEU A 101 -5.54 14.69 -11.65
N LEU A 102 -5.70 13.44 -11.21
CA LEU A 102 -4.64 12.62 -10.61
C LEU A 102 -4.25 11.43 -11.50
N VAL A 103 -5.11 11.05 -12.44
CA VAL A 103 -4.93 9.89 -13.32
C VAL A 103 -5.36 10.23 -14.75
N ASP A 104 -4.50 9.89 -15.71
CA ASP A 104 -4.86 9.88 -17.12
C ASP A 104 -5.62 8.61 -17.47
N PHE A 105 -6.95 8.67 -17.42
CA PHE A 105 -7.78 7.50 -17.76
C PHE A 105 -7.82 7.17 -19.27
N ARG A 106 -7.34 8.05 -20.14
CA ARG A 106 -7.36 7.81 -21.60
C ARG A 106 -6.18 6.95 -22.00
N ASN A 107 -4.97 7.36 -21.64
CA ASN A 107 -3.74 6.68 -22.06
C ASN A 107 -2.96 6.06 -20.90
N TYR A 108 -3.35 6.31 -19.65
CA TYR A 108 -2.65 5.85 -18.45
C TYR A 108 -1.18 6.29 -18.41
N ARG A 109 -0.89 7.50 -18.94
CA ARG A 109 0.47 8.07 -18.95
C ARG A 109 0.96 8.42 -17.54
N TYR A 110 0.06 8.82 -16.67
CA TYR A 110 0.32 9.05 -15.25
C TYR A 110 -0.83 8.49 -14.41
N SER A 111 -0.50 8.09 -13.19
CA SER A 111 -1.45 7.66 -12.17
C SER A 111 -1.00 8.17 -10.81
N LEU A 112 -1.92 8.16 -9.85
CA LEU A 112 -1.62 8.52 -8.46
C LEU A 112 -0.52 7.60 -7.92
N PRO A 113 0.63 8.12 -7.45
CA PRO A 113 1.67 7.29 -6.89
C PRO A 113 1.15 6.60 -5.63
N LEU A 114 1.39 5.30 -5.52
CA LEU A 114 1.07 4.51 -4.34
C LEU A 114 2.36 4.25 -3.57
N ILE A 115 2.39 4.62 -2.29
CA ILE A 115 3.48 4.27 -1.38
C ILE A 115 3.03 3.04 -0.58
N PRO A 116 3.59 1.84 -0.84
CA PRO A 116 3.21 0.66 -0.07
C PRO A 116 3.53 0.85 1.41
N GLY A 117 2.52 0.63 2.26
CA GLY A 117 2.61 0.82 3.71
C GLY A 117 2.15 2.20 4.20
N LEU A 118 1.95 3.16 3.29
CA LEU A 118 1.36 4.46 3.67
C LEU A 118 -0.10 4.26 4.05
N THR A 119 -0.53 4.77 5.21
CA THR A 119 -1.94 4.77 5.62
C THR A 119 -2.42 6.18 5.94
N VAL A 120 -3.73 6.41 5.79
CA VAL A 120 -4.37 7.66 6.16
C VAL A 120 -5.54 7.33 7.07
N ASP A 121 -5.51 7.86 8.28
CA ASP A 121 -6.45 7.56 9.34
C ASP A 121 -7.18 8.83 9.74
N LEU A 122 -8.50 8.81 9.67
CA LEU A 122 -9.38 9.91 10.03
C LEU A 122 -10.02 9.59 11.38
N GLU A 123 -9.75 10.44 12.38
CA GLU A 123 -10.35 10.44 13.71
C GLU A 123 -11.02 11.80 13.96
N ALA A 124 -11.89 11.91 14.98
CA ALA A 124 -12.82 13.04 15.15
C ALA A 124 -12.18 14.44 15.12
N GLN A 125 -10.96 14.60 15.62
CA GLN A 125 -10.22 15.87 15.61
C GLN A 125 -8.79 15.73 15.08
N LYS A 126 -8.42 14.52 14.62
CA LYS A 126 -7.06 14.20 14.24
C LYS A 126 -7.05 13.32 13.01
N THR A 127 -6.27 13.71 12.02
CA THR A 127 -5.97 12.91 10.84
C THR A 127 -4.51 12.52 10.87
N LEU A 128 -4.21 11.23 10.80
CA LEU A 128 -2.85 10.69 10.80
C LEU A 128 -2.51 10.18 9.40
N ILE A 129 -1.45 10.73 8.80
CA ILE A 129 -0.87 10.26 7.55
C ILE A 129 0.45 9.57 7.92
N ASN A 130 0.43 8.24 7.95
CA ASN A 130 1.59 7.43 8.32
C ASN A 130 2.40 7.11 7.07
N ILE A 131 3.62 7.64 6.97
CA ILE A 131 4.49 7.50 5.80
C ILE A 131 5.60 6.50 6.14
N ALA A 132 5.71 5.43 5.35
CA ALA A 132 6.79 4.46 5.52
C ALA A 132 8.12 5.03 4.97
N ILE A 133 9.16 5.00 5.80
CA ILE A 133 10.49 5.64 5.58
C ILE A 133 11.17 5.25 4.25
N ASN A 134 10.86 4.09 3.69
CA ASN A 134 11.63 3.53 2.56
C ASN A 134 11.05 3.80 1.15
N LYS A 135 10.01 4.62 0.97
CA LYS A 135 9.25 4.66 -0.30
C LYS A 135 8.66 6.03 -0.74
N SER A 136 9.14 7.18 -0.25
CA SER A 136 8.61 8.50 -0.65
C SER A 136 9.25 9.07 -1.91
N ASN A 137 8.45 9.75 -2.73
CA ASN A 137 8.90 10.55 -3.89
C ASN A 137 8.74 12.04 -3.56
N GLU A 138 9.77 12.86 -3.83
CA GLU A 138 9.94 14.22 -3.33
C GLU A 138 8.94 15.27 -3.88
N HIS A 139 8.20 14.92 -4.94
CA HIS A 139 7.46 15.92 -5.72
C HIS A 139 5.94 15.81 -5.67
N VAL A 140 5.37 14.75 -5.07
CA VAL A 140 3.93 14.49 -5.19
C VAL A 140 3.21 14.70 -3.88
N LEU A 141 2.37 15.73 -3.86
CA LEU A 141 1.49 16.13 -2.75
C LEU A 141 0.14 15.41 -2.79
N ALA A 142 -0.06 14.52 -3.76
CA ALA A 142 -1.20 13.65 -3.90
C ALA A 142 -0.71 12.20 -3.94
N ILE A 143 -1.04 11.41 -2.93
CA ILE A 143 -0.51 10.05 -2.80
C ILE A 143 -1.64 9.10 -2.45
N GLY A 144 -1.63 7.94 -3.13
CA GLY A 144 -2.47 6.80 -2.79
C GLY A 144 -1.99 6.14 -1.51
N ALA A 145 -2.94 5.82 -0.64
CA ALA A 145 -2.73 5.05 0.57
C ALA A 145 -2.95 3.56 0.31
N SER A 146 -2.32 2.74 1.15
CA SER A 146 -2.58 1.30 1.25
C SER A 146 -3.79 1.05 2.14
N PHE A 147 -4.37 -0.16 2.04
CA PHE A 147 -5.42 -0.58 2.95
C PHE A 147 -4.90 -0.60 4.40
N ASN A 148 -5.59 0.09 5.31
CA ASN A 148 -5.26 0.07 6.72
C ASN A 148 -6.03 -1.03 7.45
N GLU A 149 -5.35 -2.10 7.85
CA GLU A 149 -5.94 -3.21 8.61
C GLU A 149 -6.30 -2.83 10.06
N ALA A 150 -5.71 -1.77 10.61
CA ALA A 150 -5.99 -1.29 11.96
C ALA A 150 -7.18 -0.30 12.02
N ALA A 151 -7.69 0.14 10.87
CA ALA A 151 -8.90 0.96 10.82
C ALA A 151 -10.13 0.07 10.93
N ASP A 152 -11.16 0.54 11.63
CA ASP A 152 -12.43 -0.18 11.76
C ASP A 152 -13.40 0.13 10.60
N SER A 153 -13.08 1.15 9.83
CA SER A 153 -13.88 1.64 8.71
C SER A 153 -13.00 2.24 7.61
N HIS A 154 -13.53 2.36 6.39
CA HIS A 154 -12.86 3.06 5.27
C HIS A 154 -13.84 3.93 4.50
N LEU A 155 -13.32 5.06 4.00
CA LEU A 155 -14.00 5.86 3.00
C LEU A 155 -14.07 5.09 1.68
N ILE A 156 -15.26 5.09 1.10
CA ILE A 156 -15.54 4.55 -0.22
C ILE A 156 -16.10 5.63 -1.12
N CYS A 157 -15.93 5.42 -2.41
CA CYS A 157 -16.61 6.22 -3.40
C CYS A 157 -17.60 5.36 -4.18
N VAL A 158 -18.86 5.80 -4.18
CA VAL A 158 -19.98 5.18 -4.87
C VAL A 158 -20.31 6.04 -6.09
N GLN A 159 -20.40 5.41 -7.26
CA GLN A 159 -20.94 6.05 -8.46
C GLN A 159 -22.44 5.80 -8.51
N THR A 160 -23.24 6.86 -8.60
CA THR A 160 -24.69 6.78 -8.78
C THR A 160 -25.04 6.43 -10.23
N ASP A 161 -26.30 6.05 -10.48
CA ASP A 161 -26.77 5.73 -11.83
C ASP A 161 -26.68 6.94 -12.79
N ASP A 162 -26.75 8.17 -12.25
CA ASP A 162 -26.54 9.42 -13.00
C ASP A 162 -25.05 9.72 -13.29
N GLY A 163 -24.15 8.81 -12.93
CA GLY A 163 -22.70 8.95 -13.13
C GLY A 163 -22.00 9.90 -12.16
N GLN A 164 -22.69 10.39 -11.12
CA GLN A 164 -22.13 11.24 -10.08
C GLN A 164 -21.39 10.41 -9.02
N TYR A 165 -20.40 11.01 -8.36
CA TYR A 165 -19.62 10.35 -7.32
C TYR A 165 -19.98 10.86 -5.93
N GLN A 166 -20.26 9.94 -5.02
CA GLN A 166 -20.55 10.22 -3.62
C GLN A 166 -19.53 9.54 -2.73
N THR A 167 -19.19 10.19 -1.62
CA THR A 167 -18.32 9.61 -0.59
C THR A 167 -19.18 9.01 0.50
N GLN A 168 -18.94 7.75 0.84
CA GLN A 168 -19.58 7.05 1.96
C GLN A 168 -18.51 6.36 2.81
N ALA A 169 -18.87 5.79 3.95
CA ALA A 169 -17.95 4.99 4.76
C ALA A 169 -18.54 3.59 4.98
N ILE A 170 -17.67 2.57 4.94
CA ILE A 170 -18.02 1.19 5.30
C ILE A 170 -17.26 0.83 6.56
N SER A 171 -17.89 0.06 7.45
CA SER A 171 -17.31 -0.26 8.76
C SER A 171 -17.52 -1.73 9.12
N ILE A 172 -16.60 -2.29 9.91
CA ILE A 172 -16.69 -3.63 10.49
C ILE A 172 -17.76 -3.66 11.59
N HIS A 173 -17.80 -2.60 12.39
CA HIS A 173 -18.78 -2.38 13.45
C HIS A 173 -19.59 -1.14 13.04
N ASN A 174 -20.91 -1.12 13.16
CA ASN A 174 -21.74 0.03 12.75
C ASN A 174 -21.44 1.38 13.48
N GLN A 175 -20.35 1.47 14.24
CA GLN A 175 -19.79 2.70 14.81
C GLN A 175 -18.30 2.83 14.45
N PRO A 176 -17.91 3.80 13.60
CA PRO A 176 -16.52 4.02 13.23
C PRO A 176 -15.80 4.84 14.30
N ARG A 177 -14.69 4.33 14.84
CA ARG A 177 -13.74 5.08 15.66
C ARG A 177 -12.56 5.60 14.85
N LYS A 178 -12.20 4.88 13.77
CA LYS A 178 -11.02 5.18 12.95
C LYS A 178 -11.28 4.86 11.48
N THR A 179 -11.49 5.90 10.67
CA THR A 179 -11.84 5.74 9.25
C THR A 179 -10.61 5.89 8.35
N GLY A 180 -10.24 4.82 7.65
CA GLY A 180 -9.16 4.85 6.65
C GLY A 180 -9.56 5.60 5.37
N SER A 181 -8.64 6.38 4.80
CA SER A 181 -8.82 7.00 3.47
C SER A 181 -7.95 6.31 2.42
N CYS A 182 -8.44 6.25 1.18
CA CYS A 182 -7.71 5.63 0.06
C CYS A 182 -6.57 6.51 -0.46
N PHE A 183 -6.65 7.82 -0.31
CA PHE A 183 -5.63 8.76 -0.75
C PHE A 183 -5.70 10.06 0.05
N PHE A 184 -4.66 10.88 -0.06
CA PHE A 184 -4.68 12.26 0.40
C PHE A 184 -4.11 13.22 -0.65
N ILE A 185 -4.53 14.48 -0.58
CA ILE A 185 -4.08 15.56 -1.46
C ILE A 185 -3.80 16.80 -0.60
N PHE A 186 -2.59 17.36 -0.70
CA PHE A 186 -2.30 18.72 -0.24
C PHE A 186 -2.43 19.70 -1.42
N SER A 187 -3.24 20.74 -1.24
CA SER A 187 -3.48 21.78 -2.25
C SER A 187 -3.09 23.16 -1.71
N SER A 188 -2.30 23.93 -2.46
CA SER A 188 -1.88 25.29 -2.08
C SER A 188 -2.89 26.37 -2.51
N ALA A 189 -4.17 26.05 -2.50
CA ALA A 189 -5.25 26.91 -2.99
C ALA A 189 -5.90 27.77 -1.90
N LEU A 190 -5.40 27.71 -0.66
CA LEU A 190 -5.96 28.50 0.43
C LEU A 190 -5.60 29.97 0.26
N LYS A 191 -6.63 30.83 0.15
CA LYS A 191 -6.45 32.28 0.07
C LYS A 191 -6.16 32.85 1.46
N ALA A 192 -5.21 33.78 1.54
CA ALA A 192 -4.87 34.48 2.79
C ALA A 192 -6.06 35.20 3.42
N SER A 193 -7.05 35.63 2.61
CA SER A 193 -8.29 36.27 3.08
C SER A 193 -9.31 35.33 3.71
N SER A 194 -9.04 34.02 3.77
CA SER A 194 -10.01 33.03 4.29
C SER A 194 -10.16 33.01 5.81
N GLY A 195 -9.24 33.62 6.56
CA GLY A 195 -9.21 33.56 8.02
C GLY A 195 -8.92 32.17 8.59
N CYS A 196 -8.61 31.19 7.73
CA CYS A 196 -8.27 29.82 8.08
C CYS A 196 -6.77 29.58 7.98
N LEU A 197 -6.22 28.76 8.87
CA LEU A 197 -4.83 28.28 8.79
C LEU A 197 -4.67 27.21 7.71
N ALA A 198 -5.60 26.25 7.72
CA ALA A 198 -5.74 25.20 6.71
C ALA A 198 -7.19 24.71 6.71
N LYS A 199 -7.62 24.07 5.62
CA LYS A 199 -8.94 23.47 5.50
C LYS A 199 -8.81 22.00 5.13
N SER A 200 -9.26 21.12 6.02
CA SER A 200 -9.45 19.70 5.74
C SER A 200 -10.85 19.47 5.15
N SER A 201 -10.96 18.60 4.15
CA SER A 201 -12.25 18.21 3.56
C SER A 201 -12.17 16.81 2.96
N ILE A 202 -13.27 16.08 2.98
CA ILE A 202 -13.38 14.77 2.34
C ILE A 202 -13.98 14.94 0.94
N VAL A 203 -13.21 14.60 -0.09
CA VAL A 203 -13.59 14.65 -1.51
C VAL A 203 -13.17 13.33 -2.17
N GLU A 204 -13.98 12.28 -2.04
CA GLU A 204 -13.66 10.89 -2.42
C GLU A 204 -12.43 10.28 -1.67
N GLY A 205 -11.70 11.10 -0.93
CA GLY A 205 -10.52 10.86 -0.11
C GLY A 205 -10.17 12.14 0.67
N LEU A 206 -9.01 12.21 1.30
CA LEU A 206 -8.62 13.37 2.11
C LEU A 206 -8.08 14.50 1.23
N MET A 207 -8.61 15.71 1.36
CA MET A 207 -8.06 16.92 0.74
C MET A 207 -7.76 17.96 1.81
N VAL A 208 -6.51 18.42 1.86
CA VAL A 208 -6.05 19.45 2.80
C VAL A 208 -5.58 20.67 2.01
N GLN A 209 -6.30 21.77 2.15
CA GLN A 209 -5.95 23.05 1.54
C GLN A 209 -5.12 23.86 2.53
N VAL A 210 -3.92 24.24 2.11
CA VAL A 210 -2.94 24.99 2.90
C VAL A 210 -2.48 26.23 2.13
N THR A 211 -1.79 27.15 2.80
CA THR A 211 -1.15 28.29 2.12
C THR A 211 0.09 27.83 1.35
N VAL A 212 0.63 28.71 0.50
CA VAL A 212 1.86 28.43 -0.27
C VAL A 212 3.06 28.26 0.67
N GLU A 213 3.10 29.00 1.77
CA GLU A 213 4.15 28.97 2.79
C GLU A 213 4.14 27.63 3.55
N THR A 214 2.98 27.23 4.09
CA THR A 214 2.81 25.94 4.76
C THR A 214 3.11 24.78 3.80
N MET A 215 2.75 24.92 2.52
CA MET A 215 3.11 23.91 1.51
C MET A 215 4.63 23.75 1.36
N ALA A 216 5.39 24.85 1.39
CA ALA A 216 6.84 24.81 1.31
C ALA A 216 7.46 24.12 2.53
N GLU A 217 6.88 24.33 3.72
CA GLU A 217 7.29 23.67 4.97
C GLU A 217 6.97 22.17 4.98
N ILE A 218 5.79 21.77 4.51
CA ILE A 218 5.45 20.35 4.35
C ILE A 218 6.46 19.67 3.43
N ARG A 219 6.76 20.27 2.27
CA ARG A 219 7.77 19.74 1.34
C ARG A 219 9.16 19.67 1.97
N ARG A 220 9.54 20.65 2.79
CA ARG A 220 10.82 20.63 3.52
C ARG A 220 10.87 19.49 4.52
N SER A 221 9.82 19.33 5.33
CA SER A 221 9.73 18.28 6.35
C SER A 221 9.72 16.88 5.73
N LEU A 222 9.04 16.71 4.59
CA LEU A 222 9.06 15.46 3.82
C LEU A 222 10.46 15.14 3.28
N ARG A 223 11.23 16.13 2.82
CA ARG A 223 12.63 15.93 2.39
C ARG A 223 13.56 15.59 3.55
N GLU A 224 13.32 16.17 4.72
CA GLU A 224 14.11 15.93 5.92
C GLU A 224 13.68 14.68 6.70
N MET A 225 12.68 13.94 6.22
CA MET A 225 12.05 12.81 6.92
C MET A 225 11.64 13.16 8.36
N LYS A 226 11.09 14.37 8.54
CA LYS A 226 10.59 14.85 9.82
C LYS A 226 9.08 14.83 9.85
N ASP A 227 8.54 14.50 11.01
CA ASP A 227 7.13 14.64 11.31
C ASP A 227 6.71 16.10 11.17
N TYR A 228 5.49 16.31 10.68
CA TYR A 228 4.94 17.65 10.51
C TYR A 228 3.46 17.65 10.83
N THR A 229 2.97 18.70 11.48
CA THR A 229 1.55 18.83 11.82
C THR A 229 0.98 20.10 11.22
N VAL A 230 -0.11 19.95 10.46
CA VAL A 230 -0.91 21.05 9.93
C VAL A 230 -2.12 21.25 10.84
N THR A 231 -2.28 22.47 11.34
CA THR A 231 -3.47 22.86 12.11
C THR A 231 -4.54 23.37 11.14
N CYS A 232 -5.62 22.61 10.99
CA CYS A 232 -6.79 22.98 10.22
C CYS A 232 -7.84 23.69 11.10
N GLY A 233 -8.60 24.60 10.50
CA GLY A 233 -9.61 25.40 11.18
C GLY A 233 -9.35 26.89 11.11
N ARG A 234 -10.28 27.67 11.67
CA ARG A 234 -10.18 29.12 11.71
C ARG A 234 -9.30 29.61 12.85
N LEU A 235 -8.72 30.80 12.68
CA LEU A 235 -7.91 31.46 13.69
C LEU A 235 -8.71 31.82 14.95
N ASP A 236 -9.96 32.26 14.75
CA ASP A 236 -10.89 32.77 15.76
C ASP A 236 -11.62 31.67 16.56
N GLN A 237 -11.59 30.42 16.11
CA GLN A 237 -12.27 29.30 16.77
C GLN A 237 -11.31 28.16 17.07
N PRO A 238 -10.60 28.20 18.21
CA PRO A 238 -9.63 27.16 18.57
C PRO A 238 -10.28 25.81 18.89
N GLU A 239 -11.53 25.79 19.35
CA GLU A 239 -12.25 24.57 19.74
C GLU A 239 -12.69 23.69 18.55
N SER A 240 -12.78 24.26 17.34
CA SER A 240 -13.13 23.53 16.11
C SER A 240 -11.90 23.14 15.27
N ARG A 241 -10.69 23.23 15.85
CA ARG A 241 -9.46 22.91 15.12
C ARG A 241 -9.28 21.41 14.98
N GLU A 242 -8.88 21.01 13.78
CA GLU A 242 -8.50 19.65 13.44
C GLU A 242 -7.00 19.61 13.17
N LEU A 243 -6.33 18.52 13.56
CA LEU A 243 -4.90 18.35 13.32
C LEU A 243 -4.68 17.32 12.22
N VAL A 244 -3.91 17.67 11.19
CA VAL A 244 -3.42 16.71 10.19
C VAL A 244 -1.94 16.47 10.47
N CYS A 245 -1.60 15.30 11.00
CA CYS A 245 -0.24 14.91 11.34
C CYS A 245 0.34 13.99 10.26
N LEU A 246 1.46 14.39 9.67
CA LEU A 246 2.32 13.54 8.87
C LEU A 246 3.33 12.90 9.82
N GLN A 247 3.30 11.58 9.95
CA GLN A 247 4.16 10.82 10.84
C GLN A 247 4.97 9.81 10.04
N TRP A 248 6.28 9.79 10.26
CA TRP A 248 7.15 8.77 9.69
C TRP A 248 7.07 7.53 10.57
N VAL A 249 6.66 6.40 9.98
CA VAL A 249 6.47 5.14 10.68
C VAL A 249 7.40 4.09 10.10
N GLU A 250 8.09 3.36 10.97
CA GLU A 250 8.90 2.21 10.61
C GLU A 250 7.97 1.01 10.32
N GLU A 251 8.17 0.33 9.18
CA GLU A 251 7.44 -0.92 8.90
C GLU A 251 7.82 -1.95 9.98
N ARG A 252 6.84 -2.51 10.69
CA ARG A 252 7.04 -3.62 11.63
C ARG A 252 7.49 -4.87 10.91
N VAL A 253 8.79 -5.01 10.68
CA VAL A 253 9.36 -6.24 10.14
C VAL A 253 9.86 -7.10 11.29
N ILE A 254 9.40 -8.35 11.37
CA ILE A 254 9.92 -9.35 12.31
C ILE A 254 10.88 -10.31 11.61
N SER A 255 11.98 -10.61 12.27
CA SER A 255 12.97 -11.60 11.85
C SER A 255 12.32 -12.99 11.78
N PRO A 256 12.40 -13.72 10.64
CA PRO A 256 11.88 -15.08 10.54
C PRO A 256 12.73 -16.11 11.29
N ILE A 257 13.88 -15.72 11.85
CA ILE A 257 14.81 -16.61 12.54
C ILE A 257 14.42 -16.74 14.02
N ASP A 258 14.12 -15.61 14.66
CA ASP A 258 13.98 -15.50 16.12
C ASP A 258 12.83 -14.59 16.56
N GLY A 259 11.99 -14.14 15.63
CA GLY A 259 10.84 -13.28 15.93
C GLY A 259 11.19 -11.87 16.42
N LYS A 260 12.47 -11.49 16.46
CA LYS A 260 12.89 -10.16 16.91
C LYS A 260 12.39 -9.07 15.97
N SER A 261 11.96 -7.96 16.57
CA SER A 261 11.61 -6.74 15.83
C SER A 261 12.83 -6.21 15.08
N MET A 262 12.59 -5.79 13.85
CA MET A 262 13.56 -5.13 12.98
C MET A 262 13.24 -3.64 12.80
N GLU A 263 12.37 -3.07 13.64
CA GLU A 263 11.91 -1.67 13.58
C GLU A 263 13.10 -0.69 13.47
N SER A 264 14.16 -0.87 14.27
CA SER A 264 15.33 0.04 14.32
C SER A 264 16.54 -0.36 13.45
N ILE A 265 16.38 -1.28 12.50
CA ILE A 265 17.51 -1.85 11.74
C ILE A 265 17.55 -1.29 10.32
N ASN A 266 18.69 -0.71 9.94
CA ASN A 266 18.94 -0.25 8.57
C ASN A 266 18.75 -1.40 7.57
N SER A 267 17.86 -1.21 6.61
CA SER A 267 17.62 -2.20 5.55
C SER A 267 17.99 -1.63 4.18
N THR A 268 18.70 -2.40 3.37
CA THR A 268 18.95 -2.04 1.97
C THR A 268 18.25 -3.03 1.07
N LYS A 269 17.50 -2.51 0.09
CA LYS A 269 16.89 -3.33 -0.93
C LYS A 269 17.88 -3.64 -2.02
N MET A 270 18.41 -4.85 -2.03
CA MET A 270 19.23 -5.33 -3.13
C MET A 270 18.33 -5.92 -4.21
N PHE A 271 18.23 -5.23 -5.33
CA PHE A 271 17.55 -5.75 -6.52
C PHE A 271 18.45 -6.75 -7.22
N GLN A 272 18.38 -8.01 -6.79
CA GLN A 272 18.99 -9.11 -7.54
C GLN A 272 18.05 -10.31 -7.56
N LYS A 273 17.56 -10.63 -8.76
CA LYS A 273 16.76 -11.84 -9.01
C LYS A 273 17.70 -13.04 -9.12
N SER A 274 18.21 -13.54 -8.00
CA SER A 274 18.75 -14.89 -7.95
C SER A 274 17.62 -15.86 -7.59
N GLU A 275 17.20 -16.63 -8.59
CA GLU A 275 16.24 -17.72 -8.44
C GLU A 275 16.96 -19.04 -8.73
N HIS A 276 16.92 -19.95 -7.77
CA HIS A 276 17.42 -21.31 -7.95
C HIS A 276 16.25 -22.27 -7.93
N LYS A 277 16.21 -23.20 -8.88
CA LYS A 277 15.13 -24.17 -9.06
C LYS A 277 15.70 -25.56 -8.92
N GLU A 278 15.11 -26.36 -8.04
CA GLU A 278 15.49 -27.75 -7.81
C GLU A 278 14.24 -28.51 -7.33
N ASN A 279 14.07 -29.77 -7.74
CA ASN A 279 12.96 -30.63 -7.29
C ASN A 279 11.54 -30.03 -7.45
N GLY A 280 11.32 -29.24 -8.50
CA GLY A 280 10.03 -28.57 -8.76
C GLY A 280 9.68 -27.45 -7.78
N LYS A 281 10.62 -27.05 -6.91
CA LYS A 281 10.51 -25.91 -6.00
C LYS A 281 11.50 -24.82 -6.42
N ILE A 282 11.23 -23.60 -5.97
CA ILE A 282 12.03 -22.42 -6.29
C ILE A 282 12.40 -21.76 -4.97
N ILE A 283 13.69 -21.56 -4.74
CA ILE A 283 14.18 -20.66 -3.70
C ILE A 283 14.54 -19.33 -4.35
N ARG A 284 13.99 -18.24 -3.78
CA ARG A 284 14.23 -16.88 -4.24
C ARG A 284 14.74 -16.07 -3.06
N TRP A 285 15.85 -15.39 -3.26
CA TRP A 285 16.26 -14.34 -2.35
C TRP A 285 15.39 -13.09 -2.61
N THR A 286 14.58 -12.71 -1.62
CA THR A 286 13.72 -11.52 -1.73
C THR A 286 14.42 -10.30 -1.12
N GLU A 287 14.81 -9.37 -2.01
CA GLU A 287 14.90 -7.90 -1.94
C GLU A 287 15.19 -7.15 -0.61
N GLN A 288 15.47 -7.76 0.54
CA GLN A 288 15.70 -7.01 1.79
C GLN A 288 16.80 -7.64 2.64
N VAL A 289 17.91 -6.91 2.77
CA VAL A 289 19.04 -7.23 3.66
C VAL A 289 18.96 -6.26 4.83
N PHE A 290 19.05 -6.78 6.04
CA PHE A 290 19.06 -5.99 7.27
C PHE A 290 20.48 -5.94 7.81
N PHE A 291 21.04 -4.73 7.90
CA PHE A 291 22.36 -4.49 8.47
C PHE A 291 22.21 -4.20 9.96
N LEU A 292 22.45 -5.24 10.77
CA LEU A 292 22.56 -5.14 12.21
C LEU A 292 23.90 -4.46 12.56
N VAL A 293 23.88 -3.17 12.85
CA VAL A 293 25.08 -2.49 13.36
C VAL A 293 25.19 -2.76 14.86
N GLY A 294 26.17 -3.57 15.25
CA GLY A 294 26.57 -3.70 16.64
C GLY A 294 27.36 -2.47 17.08
N GLY A 295 26.71 -1.53 17.79
CA GLY A 295 27.38 -0.43 18.48
C GLY A 295 27.70 0.80 17.62
N HIS A 296 27.66 1.97 18.28
CA HIS A 296 27.92 3.31 17.76
C HIS A 296 29.12 3.40 16.78
N ASN A 297 28.86 3.60 15.48
CA ASN A 297 29.70 4.49 14.67
C ASN A 297 29.01 4.87 13.33
N PRO A 298 28.48 6.11 13.19
CA PRO A 298 27.74 6.55 12.00
C PRO A 298 28.65 7.00 10.83
N LYS A 299 29.94 6.64 10.84
CA LYS A 299 30.93 7.07 9.84
C LYS A 299 31.69 5.89 9.23
N ARG A 300 31.02 5.08 8.39
CA ARG A 300 31.72 4.23 7.41
C ARG A 300 31.32 4.70 6.01
N GLY A 301 32.30 5.24 5.29
CA GLY A 301 32.10 5.98 4.04
C GLY A 301 31.68 5.12 2.85
N VAL A 302 31.29 5.81 1.78
CA VAL A 302 30.74 5.34 0.50
C VAL A 302 31.57 4.23 -0.19
N THR A 303 32.86 4.08 0.15
CA THR A 303 33.78 3.09 -0.41
C THR A 303 33.57 1.66 0.10
N ASP A 304 32.88 1.45 1.23
CA ASP A 304 32.69 0.14 1.88
C ASP A 304 31.42 -0.59 1.41
N SER A 305 30.52 0.12 0.70
CA SER A 305 29.21 -0.38 0.27
C SER A 305 29.28 -1.44 -0.84
N ALA A 306 30.25 -1.33 -1.76
CA ALA A 306 30.36 -2.23 -2.91
C ALA A 306 30.89 -3.62 -2.53
N GLU A 307 31.91 -3.69 -1.66
CA GLU A 307 32.46 -4.94 -1.16
C GLU A 307 31.48 -5.65 -0.21
N GLN A 308 30.75 -4.90 0.63
CA GLN A 308 29.65 -5.44 1.43
C GLN A 308 28.53 -6.01 0.55
N SER A 309 28.18 -5.33 -0.54
CA SER A 309 27.19 -5.81 -1.51
C SER A 309 27.61 -7.12 -2.18
N ARG A 310 28.88 -7.22 -2.62
CA ARG A 310 29.45 -8.44 -3.21
C ARG A 310 29.51 -9.60 -2.23
N LEU A 311 29.91 -9.34 -0.98
CA LEU A 311 29.94 -10.35 0.07
C LEU A 311 28.54 -10.86 0.37
N THR A 312 27.57 -9.96 0.48
CA THR A 312 26.16 -10.29 0.71
C THR A 312 25.60 -11.16 -0.42
N GLU A 313 25.91 -10.83 -1.68
CA GLU A 313 25.53 -11.64 -2.84
C GLU A 313 26.14 -13.05 -2.79
N ARG A 314 27.44 -13.17 -2.46
CA ARG A 314 28.11 -14.48 -2.34
C ARG A 314 27.47 -15.35 -1.26
N ILE A 315 27.16 -14.76 -0.10
CA ILE A 315 26.50 -15.45 1.01
C ILE A 315 25.09 -15.89 0.59
N ALA A 316 24.30 -15.00 -0.02
CA ALA A 316 22.95 -15.33 -0.47
C ALA A 316 22.96 -16.47 -1.49
N ARG A 317 23.88 -16.43 -2.46
CA ARG A 317 24.06 -17.50 -3.45
C ARG A 317 24.46 -18.82 -2.82
N ALA A 318 25.44 -18.82 -1.91
CA ALA A 318 25.87 -20.02 -1.21
C ALA A 318 24.73 -20.65 -0.39
N PHE A 319 23.96 -19.82 0.32
CA PHE A 319 22.78 -20.25 1.07
C PHE A 319 21.72 -20.88 0.17
N CYS A 320 21.37 -20.23 -0.94
CA CYS A 320 20.39 -20.78 -1.88
C CYS A 320 20.85 -22.11 -2.48
N LEU A 321 22.11 -22.22 -2.91
CA LEU A 321 22.67 -23.45 -3.47
C LEU A 321 22.72 -24.59 -2.45
N ALA A 322 23.10 -24.31 -1.20
CA ALA A 322 23.12 -25.31 -0.13
C ALA A 322 21.72 -25.87 0.18
N LEU A 323 20.67 -25.05 0.05
CA LEU A 323 19.30 -25.48 0.31
C LEU A 323 18.61 -26.14 -0.89
N CYS A 324 19.15 -26.01 -2.11
CA CYS A 324 18.55 -26.57 -3.33
C CYS A 324 18.18 -28.06 -3.20
N PRO A 325 19.06 -28.96 -2.73
CA PRO A 325 18.72 -30.38 -2.58
C PRO A 325 17.56 -30.63 -1.61
N HIS A 326 17.35 -29.72 -0.64
CA HIS A 326 16.41 -29.90 0.47
C HIS A 326 15.10 -29.13 0.30
N LEU A 327 14.90 -28.39 -0.79
CA LEU A 327 13.73 -27.52 -0.97
C LEU A 327 12.38 -28.25 -0.88
N LYS A 328 12.33 -29.51 -1.31
CA LYS A 328 11.12 -30.33 -1.24
C LYS A 328 10.73 -30.60 0.21
N LEU A 329 11.68 -31.10 1.01
CA LEU A 329 11.50 -31.40 2.43
C LEU A 329 11.15 -30.14 3.23
N LEU A 330 11.88 -29.04 3.00
CA LEU A 330 11.62 -27.76 3.66
C LEU A 330 10.20 -27.26 3.40
N LYS A 331 9.69 -27.43 2.17
CA LYS A 331 8.34 -26.98 1.82
C LYS A 331 7.26 -27.92 2.36
N GLU A 332 7.53 -29.22 2.44
CA GLU A 332 6.65 -30.23 3.05
C GLU A 332 6.51 -29.98 4.57
N ASP A 333 7.58 -29.54 5.23
CA ASP A 333 7.59 -29.15 6.65
C ASP A 333 7.06 -27.72 6.91
N GLY A 334 6.46 -27.08 5.90
CA GLY A 334 5.85 -25.76 6.03
C GLY A 334 6.82 -24.57 6.10
N MET A 335 8.14 -24.79 6.00
CA MET A 335 9.16 -23.73 6.02
C MET A 335 9.18 -22.94 4.69
N ALA A 336 8.26 -21.98 4.56
CA ALA A 336 8.14 -21.13 3.36
C ALA A 336 8.95 -19.83 3.42
N LYS A 337 9.31 -19.35 4.62
CA LYS A 337 10.09 -18.13 4.86
C LYS A 337 11.33 -18.50 5.66
N LEU A 338 12.49 -18.36 5.02
CA LEU A 338 13.80 -18.71 5.59
C LEU A 338 14.57 -17.42 5.86
N GLY A 339 15.38 -17.40 6.91
CA GLY A 339 16.27 -16.28 7.21
C GLY A 339 17.69 -16.77 7.50
N LEU A 340 18.68 -15.98 7.09
CA LEU A 340 20.08 -16.19 7.43
C LEU A 340 20.60 -14.92 8.12
N ARG A 341 21.21 -15.08 9.30
CA ARG A 341 21.90 -14.01 10.01
C ARG A 341 23.37 -14.36 10.09
N VAL A 342 24.22 -13.44 9.63
CA VAL A 342 25.68 -13.59 9.64
C VAL A 342 26.26 -12.49 10.53
N THR A 343 27.17 -12.86 11.41
CA THR A 343 27.86 -11.93 12.33
C THR A 343 29.35 -12.00 12.04
N PHE A 344 29.96 -10.85 11.71
CA PHE A 344 31.41 -10.72 11.54
C PHE A 344 31.99 -10.08 12.78
N ASN A 345 32.79 -10.83 13.53
CA ASN A 345 33.55 -10.31 14.66
C ASN A 345 35.00 -10.11 14.22
N SER A 346 35.59 -8.95 14.51
CA SER A 346 37.04 -8.80 14.52
C SER A 346 37.54 -9.45 15.81
N HIS A 347 38.18 -10.61 15.69
CA HIS A 347 38.94 -11.18 16.80
C HIS A 347 40.24 -10.41 17.01
#